data_AF-A0A6P8W6I3-F1
#
_entry.id   AF-A0A6P8W6I3-F1
#
_cell.length_a   1.000
_cell.length_b   1.000
_cell.length_c   1.000
_cell.angle_alpha   90.00
_cell.angle_beta   90.00
_cell.angle_gamma   90.00
#
_symmetry.space_group_name_H-M   'P 1'
#
loop_
_entity.id
_entity.type
_entity.pdbx_description
1 polymer ?
#
loop_
_entity_poly.entity_id
_entity_poly.type
_entity_poly.pdbx_seq_one_letter_code
_entity_poly.pdbx_strand_id
1 'polypeptide(L)'
;MKRVEATTALDPRQPVLYIEHCPVTTAYRKQAQSLHASLAEALRTMQPELKLQLRINENNAPRMGAFEVQIAARPTDEPQHRYPLWTGITRVPVTAKVPNVDDIIVPACLALRLRHSQAGASHINLVRTSDRDINKILQRDRRNSL
;
A
#
# COMPACT_ATOMS: atom_id res chain seq x y z
N MET A 1 2.29 -29.91 -14.67
CA MET A 1 1.66 -29.01 -15.67
C MET A 1 1.27 -27.72 -14.97
N LYS A 2 2.01 -26.62 -15.17
CA LYS A 2 1.61 -25.31 -14.65
C LYS A 2 0.47 -24.79 -15.54
N ARG A 3 -0.71 -24.55 -14.97
CA ARG A 3 -1.75 -23.75 -15.64
C ARG A 3 -1.14 -22.36 -15.87
N VAL A 4 -0.85 -22.04 -17.13
CA VAL A 4 -0.65 -20.66 -17.55
C VAL A 4 -2.05 -20.05 -17.46
N GLU A 5 -2.38 -19.43 -16.32
CA GLU A 5 -3.54 -18.55 -16.26
C GLU A 5 -3.32 -17.49 -17.34
N ALA A 6 -4.18 -17.48 -18.37
CA ALA A 6 -4.14 -16.45 -19.40
C ALA A 6 -4.31 -15.11 -18.69
N THR A 7 -3.22 -14.36 -18.56
CA THR A 7 -3.22 -13.03 -17.97
C THR A 7 -4.12 -12.17 -18.84
N THR A 8 -5.33 -11.84 -18.36
CA THR A 8 -6.24 -10.93 -19.04
C THR A 8 -5.48 -9.68 -19.45
N ALA A 9 -5.52 -9.34 -20.74
CA ALA A 9 -4.83 -8.17 -21.26
C ALA A 9 -5.26 -6.91 -20.49
N LEU A 10 -4.28 -6.11 -20.05
CA LEU A 10 -4.54 -4.86 -19.33
C LEU A 10 -4.92 -3.75 -20.33
N ASP A 11 -5.84 -2.86 -19.95
CA ASP A 11 -6.07 -1.62 -20.69
C ASP A 11 -4.84 -0.71 -20.50
N PRO A 12 -4.14 -0.29 -21.58
CA PRO A 12 -2.93 0.53 -21.50
C PRO A 12 -3.19 1.95 -20.97
N ARG A 13 -4.45 2.38 -20.88
CA ARG A 13 -4.86 3.72 -20.43
C ARG A 13 -5.27 3.76 -18.96
N GLN A 14 -5.30 2.61 -18.29
CA GLN A 14 -5.81 2.49 -16.94
C GLN A 14 -4.68 2.09 -15.97
N PRO A 15 -4.67 2.62 -14.74
CA PRO A 15 -3.64 2.32 -13.78
C PRO A 15 -3.72 0.87 -13.31
N VAL A 16 -2.59 0.35 -12.81
CA VAL A 16 -2.46 -1.02 -12.35
C VAL A 16 -1.87 -1.03 -10.94
N LEU A 17 -2.56 -1.72 -10.04
CA LEU A 17 -2.05 -2.10 -8.72
C LEU A 17 -1.34 -3.44 -8.84
N TYR A 18 -0.07 -3.47 -8.47
CA TYR A 18 0.74 -4.68 -8.40
C TYR A 18 0.89 -5.08 -6.94
N ILE A 19 0.50 -6.31 -6.61
CA ILE A 19 0.65 -6.86 -5.28
C ILE A 19 1.49 -8.14 -5.35
N GLU A 20 2.62 -8.14 -4.65
CA GLU A 20 3.46 -9.33 -4.49
C GLU A 20 3.32 -9.81 -3.05
N HIS A 21 2.91 -11.06 -2.85
CA HIS A 21 2.70 -11.62 -1.53
C HIS A 21 3.21 -13.05 -1.41
N CYS A 22 3.68 -13.40 -0.21
CA CYS A 22 4.12 -14.75 0.11
C CYS A 22 3.03 -15.78 -0.24
N PRO A 23 3.33 -16.87 -0.98
CA PRO A 23 2.33 -17.85 -1.40
C PRO A 23 1.87 -18.77 -0.27
N VAL A 24 2.67 -18.87 0.81
CA VAL A 24 2.36 -19.73 1.97
C VAL A 24 1.16 -19.20 2.75
N THR A 25 0.96 -17.87 2.77
CA THR A 25 -0.13 -17.25 3.52
C THR A 25 -1.37 -17.15 2.63
N THR A 26 -2.26 -18.13 2.75
CA THR A 26 -3.48 -18.24 1.92
C THR A 26 -4.41 -17.04 2.03
N ALA A 27 -4.43 -16.36 3.19
CA ALA A 27 -5.23 -15.15 3.40
C ALA A 27 -4.80 -13.96 2.53
N TYR A 28 -3.52 -13.88 2.14
CA TYR A 28 -2.98 -12.72 1.43
C TYR A 28 -3.63 -12.49 0.08
N ARG A 29 -4.04 -13.54 -0.64
CA ARG A 29 -4.74 -13.36 -1.91
C ARG A 29 -6.09 -12.69 -1.72
N LYS A 30 -6.87 -13.11 -0.71
CA LYS A 30 -8.16 -12.48 -0.39
C LYS A 30 -7.98 -11.05 0.09
N GLN A 31 -6.95 -10.80 0.91
CA GLN A 31 -6.64 -9.46 1.40
C GLN A 31 -6.18 -8.53 0.27
N ALA A 32 -5.37 -9.01 -0.68
CA ALA A 32 -4.97 -8.26 -1.87
C ALA A 32 -6.17 -7.85 -2.74
N GLN A 33 -7.11 -8.77 -2.95
CA GLN A 33 -8.35 -8.48 -3.68
C GLN A 33 -9.24 -7.46 -2.94
N SER A 34 -9.36 -7.60 -1.61
CA SER A 34 -10.11 -6.64 -0.79
C SER A 34 -9.48 -5.25 -0.83
N LEU A 35 -8.17 -5.16 -0.66
CA LEU A 35 -7.41 -3.92 -0.72
C LEU A 35 -7.57 -3.25 -2.09
N HIS A 36 -7.48 -4.03 -3.17
CA HIS A 36 -7.71 -3.55 -4.53
C HIS A 36 -9.12 -2.98 -4.71
N ALA A 37 -10.16 -3.70 -4.28
CA ALA A 37 -11.54 -3.25 -4.41
C ALA A 37 -11.77 -1.92 -3.66
N SER A 38 -11.34 -1.83 -2.40
CA SER A 38 -11.50 -0.63 -1.57
C SER A 38 -10.68 0.55 -2.09
N LEU A 39 -9.44 0.32 -2.55
CA LEU A 39 -8.62 1.38 -3.16
C LEU A 39 -9.23 1.86 -4.49
N ALA A 40 -9.74 0.94 -5.32
CA ALA A 40 -10.38 1.28 -6.59
C ALA A 40 -11.62 2.14 -6.38
N GLU A 41 -12.43 1.83 -5.35
CA GLU A 41 -13.58 2.64 -4.95
C GLU A 41 -13.16 4.05 -4.52
N ALA A 42 -12.20 4.15 -3.61
CA ALA A 42 -11.69 5.45 -3.14
C ALA A 42 -11.13 6.31 -4.29
N LEU A 43 -10.39 5.70 -5.22
CA LEU A 43 -9.85 6.40 -6.39
C LEU A 43 -10.93 6.88 -7.36
N ARG A 44 -12.03 6.12 -7.53
CA ARG A 44 -13.16 6.55 -8.38
C ARG A 44 -13.89 7.77 -7.85
N THR A 45 -13.96 7.95 -6.54
CA THR A 45 -14.52 9.18 -5.95
C THR A 45 -13.76 10.43 -6.40
N MET A 46 -12.45 10.31 -6.68
CA MET A 46 -11.63 11.41 -7.21
C MET A 46 -11.65 11.49 -8.74
N GLN A 47 -11.68 10.35 -9.43
CA GLN A 47 -11.73 10.28 -10.89
C GLN A 47 -12.67 9.13 -11.32
N PRO A 48 -13.95 9.41 -11.64
CA PRO A 48 -14.95 8.37 -11.89
C PRO A 48 -14.60 7.40 -13.03
N GLU A 49 -13.90 7.88 -14.05
CA GLU A 49 -13.47 7.08 -15.21
C GLU A 49 -12.27 6.15 -14.93
N LEU A 50 -11.67 6.26 -13.74
CA LEU A 50 -10.53 5.45 -13.33
C LEU A 50 -10.96 4.02 -13.01
N LYS A 51 -10.39 3.06 -13.73
CA LYS A 51 -10.57 1.63 -13.54
C LYS A 51 -9.25 1.02 -13.09
N LEU A 52 -9.03 0.98 -11.78
CA LEU A 52 -7.82 0.37 -11.23
C LEU A 52 -7.80 -1.14 -11.54
N GLN A 53 -6.78 -1.57 -12.27
CA GLN A 53 -6.55 -2.97 -12.61
C GLN A 53 -5.68 -3.63 -11.53
N LEU A 54 -5.69 -4.96 -11.46
CA LEU A 54 -4.93 -5.72 -10.46
C LEU A 54 -4.02 -6.76 -11.12
N ARG A 55 -2.78 -6.83 -10.63
CA ARG A 55 -1.84 -7.93 -10.87
C ARG A 55 -1.33 -8.45 -9.54
N ILE A 56 -1.37 -9.78 -9.38
CA ILE A 56 -0.89 -10.45 -8.17
C ILE A 56 0.21 -11.43 -8.56
N ASN A 57 1.35 -11.36 -7.88
CA ASN A 57 2.49 -12.26 -8.05
C ASN A 57 2.96 -12.40 -9.51
N GLU A 58 2.88 -11.31 -10.28
CA GLU A 58 3.20 -11.31 -11.71
C GLU A 58 4.67 -11.63 -11.95
N ASN A 59 5.54 -11.13 -11.06
CA ASN A 59 6.98 -11.38 -11.16
C ASN A 59 7.39 -12.77 -10.64
N ASN A 60 6.46 -13.54 -10.06
CA ASN A 60 6.68 -14.88 -9.50
C ASN A 60 7.87 -14.97 -8.49
N ALA A 61 8.26 -13.86 -7.87
CA ALA A 61 9.38 -13.80 -6.92
C ALA A 61 9.03 -13.18 -5.55
N PRO A 62 7.85 -13.46 -4.94
CA PRO A 62 7.52 -12.89 -3.64
C PRO A 62 8.43 -13.47 -2.55
N ARG A 63 9.01 -12.58 -1.74
CA ARG A 63 9.83 -12.97 -0.58
C ARG A 63 8.96 -13.60 0.52
N MET A 64 9.54 -14.49 1.32
CA MET A 64 8.84 -15.07 2.47
C MET A 64 8.36 -13.96 3.43
N GLY A 65 7.09 -14.02 3.80
CA GLY A 65 6.45 -13.04 4.68
C GLY A 65 6.28 -11.64 4.06
N ALA A 66 6.48 -11.49 2.76
CA ALA A 66 6.25 -10.22 2.07
C ALA A 66 4.78 -9.98 1.72
N PHE A 67 4.41 -8.71 1.70
CA PHE A 67 3.17 -8.19 1.16
C PHE A 67 3.50 -6.79 0.62
N GLU A 68 3.92 -6.73 -0.63
CA GLU A 68 4.42 -5.53 -1.28
C GLU A 68 3.34 -4.96 -2.18
N VAL A 69 3.12 -3.66 -2.11
CA VAL A 69 2.11 -2.96 -2.91
C VAL A 69 2.78 -1.88 -3.71
N GLN A 70 2.56 -1.89 -5.02
CA GLN A 70 3.11 -0.93 -5.95
C GLN A 70 2.02 -0.51 -6.94
N ILE A 71 2.15 0.67 -7.55
CA ILE A 71 1.19 1.17 -8.52
C ILE A 71 1.89 1.80 -9.71
N ALA A 72 1.30 1.67 -10.89
CA ALA A 72 1.75 2.37 -12.08
C ALA A 72 0.54 3.03 -12.78
N ALA A 73 0.77 4.22 -13.34
CA ALA A 73 -0.26 4.95 -14.10
C ALA A 73 -0.63 4.24 -15.42
N ARG A 74 0.26 3.38 -15.92
CA ARG A 74 0.05 2.51 -17.08
C ARG A 74 0.63 1.13 -16.79
N PRO A 75 0.12 0.07 -17.43
CA PRO A 75 0.72 -1.26 -17.36
C PRO A 75 2.22 -1.23 -17.71
N THR A 76 3.02 -1.92 -16.90
CA THR A 76 4.45 -2.08 -17.14
C THR A 76 4.96 -3.42 -16.61
N ASP A 77 5.79 -4.10 -17.41
CA ASP A 77 6.49 -5.32 -17.02
C ASP A 77 7.77 -5.02 -16.22
N GLU A 78 8.21 -3.76 -16.19
CA GLU A 78 9.43 -3.35 -15.51
C GLU A 78 9.13 -2.91 -14.08
N PRO A 79 9.57 -3.64 -13.04
CA PRO A 79 9.23 -3.34 -11.65
C PRO A 79 9.74 -1.97 -11.18
N GLN A 80 10.85 -1.49 -11.76
CA GLN A 80 11.45 -0.18 -11.48
C GLN A 80 10.57 1.01 -11.89
N HIS A 81 9.63 0.81 -12.81
CA HIS A 81 8.66 1.84 -13.23
C HIS A 81 7.40 1.86 -12.36
N ARG A 82 7.30 0.96 -11.38
CA ARG A 82 6.18 0.88 -10.44
C ARG A 82 6.52 1.72 -9.20
N TYR A 83 5.59 2.58 -8.80
CA TYR A 83 5.76 3.40 -7.61
C TYR A 83 5.44 2.57 -6.36
N PRO A 84 6.37 2.46 -5.39
CA PRO A 84 6.13 1.69 -4.17
C PRO A 84 5.16 2.41 -3.23
N LEU A 85 4.11 1.70 -2.81
CA LEU A 85 3.12 2.20 -1.85
C LEU A 85 3.33 1.60 -0.45
N TRP A 86 3.72 0.32 -0.39
CA TRP A 86 3.82 -0.38 0.88
C TRP A 86 4.81 -1.55 0.84
N THR A 87 5.38 -1.85 2.00
CA THR A 87 6.24 -3.03 2.21
C THR A 87 5.88 -3.78 3.50
N GLY A 88 5.31 -4.97 3.38
CA GLY A 88 4.96 -5.79 4.54
C GLY A 88 6.18 -6.41 5.22
N ILE A 89 7.34 -6.42 4.55
CA ILE A 89 8.47 -7.21 5.03
C ILE A 89 9.06 -6.72 6.36
N THR A 90 9.11 -5.40 6.57
CA THR A 90 9.69 -4.77 7.76
C THR A 90 8.68 -4.62 8.91
N ARG A 91 7.43 -5.04 8.70
CA ARG A 91 6.34 -4.80 9.66
C ARG A 91 6.10 -6.00 10.56
N VAL A 92 6.02 -5.70 11.85
CA VAL A 92 5.70 -6.61 12.94
C VAL A 92 4.68 -5.92 13.86
N PRO A 93 3.63 -6.59 14.33
CA PRO A 93 3.28 -8.02 14.15
C PRO A 93 2.78 -8.37 12.73
N VAL A 94 2.55 -9.67 12.46
CA VAL A 94 2.11 -10.19 11.13
C VAL A 94 0.85 -9.49 10.60
N THR A 95 -0.06 -9.09 11.49
CA THR A 95 -1.29 -8.37 11.14
C THR A 95 -1.02 -6.99 10.53
N ALA A 96 0.13 -6.37 10.82
CA ALA A 96 0.54 -5.09 10.24
C ALA A 96 1.19 -5.24 8.85
N LYS A 97 1.30 -6.44 8.29
CA LYS A 97 1.91 -6.65 6.97
C LYS A 97 1.04 -6.17 5.82
N VAL A 98 -0.28 -6.22 5.98
CA VAL A 98 -1.26 -5.77 4.98
C VAL A 98 -1.72 -4.36 5.35
N PRO A 99 -1.63 -3.38 4.44
CA PRO A 99 -2.11 -2.03 4.69
C PRO A 99 -3.65 -1.94 4.63
N ASN A 100 -4.20 -0.93 5.27
CA ASN A 100 -5.53 -0.41 4.97
C ASN A 100 -5.45 0.58 3.78
N VAL A 101 -6.60 0.98 3.23
CA VAL A 101 -6.64 1.97 2.15
C VAL A 101 -6.05 3.31 2.60
N ASP A 102 -6.33 3.75 3.82
CA ASP A 102 -5.84 5.02 4.37
C ASP A 102 -4.31 5.10 4.41
N ASP A 103 -3.64 3.96 4.58
CA ASP A 103 -2.19 3.86 4.59
C ASP A 103 -1.56 4.16 3.22
N ILE A 104 -2.31 3.97 2.13
CA ILE A 104 -1.77 3.99 0.76
C ILE A 104 -2.50 4.93 -0.20
N ILE A 105 -3.67 5.48 0.15
CA ILE A 105 -4.48 6.31 -0.75
C ILE A 105 -3.76 7.61 -1.14
N VAL A 106 -3.12 8.28 -0.18
CA VAL A 106 -2.38 9.52 -0.44
C VAL A 106 -1.19 9.29 -1.39
N PRO A 107 -0.26 8.35 -1.12
CA PRO A 107 0.83 8.08 -2.05
C PRO A 107 0.35 7.52 -3.40
N ALA A 108 -0.76 6.77 -3.44
CA ALA A 108 -1.37 6.33 -4.69
C ALA A 108 -1.87 7.51 -5.53
N CYS A 109 -2.55 8.48 -4.92
CA CYS A 109 -2.98 9.70 -5.60
C CYS A 109 -1.79 10.48 -6.17
N LEU A 110 -0.70 10.60 -5.40
CA LEU A 110 0.52 11.26 -5.87
C LEU A 110 1.12 10.54 -7.08
N ALA A 111 1.25 9.21 -7.00
CA ALA A 111 1.78 8.39 -8.09
C ALA A 111 0.93 8.50 -9.36
N LEU A 112 -0.39 8.61 -9.21
CA LEU A 112 -1.35 8.74 -10.31
C LEU A 112 -1.63 10.20 -10.72
N ARG A 113 -0.99 11.18 -10.06
CA ARG A 113 -1.20 12.62 -10.28
C ARG A 113 -2.67 13.05 -10.12
N LEU A 114 -3.40 12.39 -9.23
CA LEU A 114 -4.78 12.73 -8.89
C LEU A 114 -4.81 13.85 -7.85
N ARG A 115 -5.77 14.76 -7.99
CA ARG A 115 -6.02 15.80 -6.97
C ARG A 115 -6.74 15.15 -5.79
N HIS A 116 -5.98 14.79 -4.75
CA HIS A 116 -6.56 14.33 -3.50
C HIS A 116 -7.15 15.53 -2.75
N SER A 117 -8.46 15.71 -2.79
CA SER A 117 -9.14 16.75 -2.01
C SER A 117 -9.18 16.30 -0.55
N GLN A 118 -8.43 16.97 0.31
CA GLN A 118 -8.39 16.77 1.76
C GLN A 118 -9.67 17.25 2.47
N ALA A 119 -10.83 17.22 1.80
CA ALA A 119 -12.11 17.54 2.40
C ALA A 119 -12.64 16.34 3.19
N GLY A 120 -11.97 15.99 4.30
CA GLY A 120 -12.47 14.96 5.23
C GLY A 120 -11.42 14.14 5.98
N ALA A 121 -10.13 14.19 5.64
CA ALA A 121 -9.12 13.50 6.42
C ALA A 121 -8.79 14.33 7.67
N SER A 122 -9.29 13.90 8.82
CA SER A 122 -8.89 14.42 10.12
C SER A 122 -7.37 14.31 10.25
N HIS A 123 -6.74 15.47 10.48
CA HIS A 123 -5.33 15.64 10.80
C HIS A 123 -4.94 14.71 11.96
N ILE A 124 -4.32 13.57 11.67
CA ILE A 124 -3.47 12.91 12.66
C ILE A 124 -2.09 13.52 12.45
N ASN A 125 -1.79 14.58 13.21
CA ASN A 125 -0.44 15.08 13.35
C ASN A 125 0.41 13.97 13.99
N LEU A 126 1.11 13.17 13.18
CA LEU A 126 2.24 12.41 13.69
C LEU A 126 3.34 13.42 14.01
N VAL A 127 3.31 13.93 15.24
CA VAL A 127 4.43 14.71 15.79
C VAL A 127 5.64 13.78 15.77
N ARG A 128 6.55 14.02 14.82
CA ARG A 128 7.93 13.53 14.91
C ARG A 128 8.54 14.24 16.11
N THR A 129 8.39 13.68 17.31
CA THR A 129 9.19 14.11 18.44
C THR A 129 10.62 13.70 18.13
N SER A 130 11.53 14.67 18.15
CA SER A 130 12.95 14.38 18.04
C SER A 130 13.41 13.64 19.29
N ASP A 131 14.48 12.83 19.20
CA ASP A 131 15.03 12.07 20.34
C ASP A 131 15.36 12.97 21.55
N ARG A 132 15.59 14.27 21.31
CA ARG A 132 15.84 15.27 22.34
C ARG A 132 14.60 15.59 23.17
N ASP A 133 13.42 15.53 22.58
CA ASP A 133 12.15 15.81 23.25
C ASP A 133 11.67 14.61 24.06
N ILE A 134 11.93 13.38 23.58
CA ILE A 134 11.67 12.13 24.32
C ILE A 134 12.48 12.11 25.63
N ASN A 135 13.76 12.49 25.57
CA ASN A 135 14.61 12.54 26.77
C ASN A 135 14.13 13.56 27.82
N LYS A 136 13.51 14.68 27.41
CA LYS A 136 12.94 15.66 28.35
C LYS A 136 11.68 15.14 29.06
N ILE A 137 10.89 14.31 28.39
CA ILE A 137 9.69 13.68 28.98
C ILE A 137 10.12 12.62 29.99
N LEU A 138 11.07 11.75 29.63
CA LEU A 138 11.60 10.72 30.53
C LEU A 138 12.31 11.28 31.76
N GLN A 139 12.95 12.46 31.65
CA GLN A 139 13.57 13.13 32.80
C GLN A 139 12.57 13.83 33.73
N ARG A 140 11.35 14.12 33.26
CA ARG A 140 10.31 14.77 34.07
C ARG A 140 9.64 13.80 35.04
N ASP A 141 9.48 12.53 34.64
CA ASP A 141 8.90 11.50 35.52
C ASP A 141 9.80 11.11 36.68
N ARG A 142 11.12 11.27 36.57
CA ARG A 142 12.06 10.99 37.69
C ARG A 142 12.06 12.03 38.80
N ARG A 143 11.37 13.17 38.66
CA ARG A 143 11.32 14.21 39.69
C ARG A 143 10.08 14.18 40.57
N ASN A 144 9.12 13.29 40.29
CA ASN A 144 7.86 13.17 41.02
C ASN A 144 7.77 11.93 41.93
N SER A 145 8.90 11.29 42.24
CA SER A 145 8.98 10.28 43.31
C SER A 145 9.85 10.79 44.45
N LEU A 146 9.30 11.71 45.25
CA LEU A 146 9.66 11.96 46.63
C LEU A 146 8.36 12.24 47.40
#